data_AF-A0A7X6LYB5-F1
#
_entry.id   AF-A0A7X6LYB5-F1
#
_cell.length_a   1.000
_cell.length_b   1.000
_cell.length_c   1.000
_cell.angle_alpha   90.00
_cell.angle_beta   90.00
_cell.angle_gamma   90.00
#
_symmetry.space_group_name_H-M   'P 1'
#
loop_
_entity.id
_entity.type
_entity.pdbx_description
1 polymer ?
#
loop_
_entity_poly.entity_id
_entity_poly.type
_entity_poly.pdbx_seq_one_letter_code
_entity_poly.pdbx_strand_id
1 'polypeptide(L)'
;MDTSEPNHKPTAICLVRTDVSSTEAARHADAVQRHASKLGYFPLYTVRPPVDDPDPVGYAIGLAAGLSVDAMVVYDLETVGNTPSRVCEIFDLETVCPPTTWAAAASGPVDVAHVHPEQPLTVGSARQIMQQHLKCHAIECPRKPSAYSFLVRAGKIVPPVDTPRERAAARGIAFRPRPDSDVPLPEVVDLETLLDVLAGLTEHSPIGNR
;
A
#
# COMPACT_ATOMS: atom_id res chain seq x y z
N MET A 1 39.98 11.56 5.15
CA MET A 1 38.78 11.95 5.92
C MET A 1 37.72 10.96 5.55
N ASP A 2 37.45 10.06 6.49
CA ASP A 2 36.53 8.94 6.34
C ASP A 2 35.10 9.48 6.48
N THR A 3 34.38 9.62 5.37
CA THR A 3 32.96 9.98 5.36
C THR A 3 32.16 8.70 5.51
N SER A 4 32.21 8.11 6.70
CA SER A 4 31.24 7.12 7.13
C SER A 4 29.93 7.88 7.36
N GLU A 5 28.98 7.77 6.43
CA GLU A 5 27.61 8.21 6.67
C GLU A 5 27.13 7.57 7.99
N PRO A 6 26.48 8.32 8.89
CA PRO A 6 25.98 7.76 10.13
C PRO A 6 25.05 6.60 9.79
N ASN A 7 25.37 5.40 10.27
CA ASN A 7 24.57 4.18 10.15
C ASN A 7 23.19 4.44 10.77
N HIS A 8 22.25 5.01 10.00
CA HIS A 8 20.93 5.36 10.48
C HIS A 8 20.11 4.08 10.49
N LYS A 9 19.83 3.59 11.70
CA LYS A 9 18.92 2.45 11.90
C LYS A 9 17.57 2.82 11.25
N PRO A 10 16.98 1.95 10.41
CA PRO A 10 15.72 2.28 9.74
C PRO A 10 14.66 2.61 10.78
N THR A 11 13.89 3.65 10.54
CA THR A 11 12.91 4.21 11.47
C THR A 11 11.53 3.66 11.17
N ALA A 12 10.69 3.57 12.20
CA ALA A 12 9.31 3.12 12.04
C ALA A 12 8.34 3.92 12.90
N ILE A 13 7.08 3.99 12.48
CA ILE A 13 5.97 4.28 13.40
C ILE A 13 5.22 2.99 13.74
N CYS A 14 4.63 2.96 14.91
CA CYS A 14 3.69 1.92 15.33
C CYS A 14 2.27 2.47 15.23
N LEU A 15 1.31 1.74 14.68
CA LEU A 15 -0.10 2.14 14.66
C LEU A 15 -0.93 1.22 15.56
N VAL A 16 -1.70 1.84 16.45
CA VAL A 16 -2.70 1.18 17.30
C VAL A 16 -4.03 1.87 17.14
N ARG A 17 -5.02 1.09 16.70
CA ARG A 17 -6.41 1.52 16.55
C ARG A 17 -7.24 1.01 17.71
N THR A 18 -7.85 1.90 18.48
CA THR A 18 -8.63 1.53 19.67
C THR A 18 -9.96 0.87 19.32
N ASP A 19 -10.53 1.19 18.16
CA ASP A 19 -11.72 0.55 17.61
C ASP A 19 -11.47 -0.92 17.20
N VAL A 20 -10.24 -1.24 16.78
CA VAL A 20 -9.82 -2.62 16.44
C VAL A 20 -9.29 -3.36 17.67
N SER A 21 -8.35 -2.74 18.40
CA SER A 21 -7.67 -3.38 19.53
C SER A 21 -8.51 -3.43 20.80
N SER A 22 -9.55 -2.61 20.91
CA SER A 22 -10.46 -2.56 22.07
C SER A 22 -9.68 -2.53 23.40
N THR A 23 -9.96 -3.47 24.31
CA THR A 23 -9.30 -3.62 25.62
C THR A 23 -7.82 -3.99 25.52
N GLU A 24 -7.38 -4.55 24.39
CA GLU A 24 -5.99 -5.00 24.17
C GLU A 24 -5.07 -3.88 23.66
N ALA A 25 -5.56 -2.65 23.49
CA ALA A 25 -4.80 -1.55 22.89
C ALA A 25 -3.45 -1.26 23.60
N ALA A 26 -3.36 -1.43 24.92
CA ALA A 26 -2.10 -1.30 25.65
C ALA A 26 -1.12 -2.43 25.31
N ARG A 27 -1.61 -3.68 25.35
CA ARG A 27 -0.84 -4.87 25.00
C ARG A 27 -0.34 -4.82 23.55
N HIS A 28 -1.19 -4.38 22.62
CA HIS A 28 -0.85 -4.23 21.21
C HIS A 28 0.21 -3.15 21.01
N ALA A 29 0.13 -2.00 21.71
CA ALA A 29 1.16 -0.97 21.66
C ALA A 29 2.54 -1.48 22.09
N ASP A 30 2.61 -2.22 23.21
CA ASP A 30 3.87 -2.81 23.66
C ASP A 30 4.38 -3.89 22.69
N ALA A 31 3.47 -4.64 22.06
CA ALA A 31 3.81 -5.70 21.13
C ALA A 31 4.41 -5.14 19.83
N VAL A 32 3.80 -4.11 19.22
CA VAL A 32 4.29 -3.49 17.98
C VAL A 32 5.65 -2.81 18.19
N GLN A 33 5.87 -2.13 19.32
CA GLN A 33 7.17 -1.52 19.63
C GLN A 33 8.28 -2.56 19.81
N ARG A 34 7.98 -3.64 20.54
CA ARG A 34 8.92 -4.76 20.73
C ARG A 34 9.21 -5.46 19.40
N HIS A 35 8.21 -5.63 18.56
CA HIS A 35 8.37 -6.24 17.25
C HIS A 35 9.24 -5.40 16.32
N ALA A 36 8.97 -4.09 16.21
CA ALA A 36 9.79 -3.14 15.46
C ALA A 36 11.26 -3.19 15.92
N SER A 37 11.48 -3.16 17.23
CA SER A 37 12.83 -3.22 17.81
C SER A 37 13.56 -4.52 17.48
N LYS A 38 12.85 -5.66 17.48
CA LYS A 38 13.39 -6.99 17.12
C LYS A 38 13.78 -7.08 15.64
N LEU A 39 13.01 -6.46 14.75
CA LEU A 39 13.31 -6.40 13.32
C LEU A 39 14.43 -5.41 12.98
N GLY A 40 14.95 -4.69 13.97
CA GLY A 40 16.03 -3.73 13.74
C GLY A 40 15.54 -2.36 13.28
N TYR A 41 14.26 -2.04 13.47
CA TYR A 41 13.76 -0.67 13.35
C TYR A 41 13.99 0.15 14.62
N PHE A 42 14.04 1.47 14.48
CA PHE A 42 13.96 2.44 15.57
C PHE A 42 12.53 3.03 15.62
N PRO A 43 11.65 2.56 16.53
CA PRO A 43 10.28 3.04 16.59
C PRO A 43 10.26 4.48 17.16
N LEU A 44 9.90 5.46 16.33
CA LEU A 44 9.86 6.88 16.71
C LEU A 44 8.65 7.22 17.57
N TYR A 45 7.49 6.66 17.21
CA TYR A 45 6.22 7.03 17.81
C TYR A 45 5.16 5.94 17.67
N THR A 46 4.21 5.88 18.61
CA THR A 46 3.02 5.02 18.52
C THR A 46 1.79 5.88 18.29
N VAL A 47 1.29 5.83 17.05
CA VAL A 47 0.11 6.54 16.58
C VAL A 47 -1.14 5.89 17.13
N ARG A 48 -2.00 6.74 17.70
CA ARG A 48 -3.38 6.43 18.06
C ARG A 48 -4.26 7.46 17.36
N PRO A 49 -4.85 7.14 16.20
CA PRO A 49 -5.72 8.07 15.51
C PRO A 49 -6.88 8.51 16.40
N PRO A 50 -7.40 9.74 16.25
CA PRO A 50 -8.62 10.16 16.92
C PRO A 50 -9.77 9.19 16.65
N VAL A 51 -10.61 8.95 17.67
CA VAL A 51 -11.70 7.95 17.60
C VAL A 51 -12.72 8.28 16.50
N ASP A 52 -12.92 9.57 16.21
CA ASP A 52 -13.90 10.05 15.23
C ASP A 52 -13.28 10.39 13.86
N ASP A 53 -12.00 10.02 13.62
CA ASP A 53 -11.38 10.25 12.32
C ASP A 53 -12.02 9.34 11.26
N PRO A 54 -12.53 9.88 10.13
CA PRO A 54 -13.17 9.08 9.09
C PRO A 54 -12.21 8.13 8.37
N ASP A 55 -10.89 8.33 8.53
CA ASP A 55 -9.86 7.54 7.88
C ASP A 55 -8.60 7.39 8.78
N PRO A 56 -8.69 6.58 9.85
CA PRO A 56 -7.62 6.43 10.83
C PRO A 56 -6.33 5.84 10.24
N VAL A 57 -6.45 5.05 9.16
CA VAL A 57 -5.29 4.51 8.42
C VAL A 57 -4.62 5.59 7.58
N GLY A 58 -5.41 6.43 6.89
CA GLY A 58 -4.91 7.59 6.17
C GLY A 58 -4.22 8.60 7.07
N TYR A 59 -4.77 8.84 8.27
CA TYR A 59 -4.13 9.68 9.30
C TYR A 59 -2.73 9.16 9.64
N ALA A 60 -2.59 7.86 9.89
CA ALA A 60 -1.31 7.24 10.22
C ALA A 60 -0.30 7.29 9.07
N ILE A 61 -0.75 7.06 7.82
CA ILE A 61 0.07 7.19 6.61
C ILE A 61 0.59 8.63 6.47
N GLY A 62 -0.28 9.63 6.67
CA GLY A 62 0.11 11.04 6.60
C GLY A 62 1.16 11.41 7.65
N LEU A 63 1.03 10.90 8.88
CA LEU A 63 2.03 11.12 9.92
C LEU A 63 3.36 10.38 9.62
N ALA A 64 3.29 9.14 9.15
CA ALA A 64 4.47 8.37 8.72
C ALA A 64 5.24 9.12 7.63
N ALA A 65 4.54 9.65 6.63
CA ALA A 65 5.13 10.44 5.56
C ALA A 65 5.77 11.73 6.08
N GLY A 66 5.09 12.45 6.98
CA GLY A 66 5.63 13.68 7.59
C GLY A 66 6.85 13.46 8.48
N LEU A 67 7.00 12.25 9.02
CA LEU A 67 8.16 11.83 9.83
C LEU A 67 9.26 11.15 9.00
N SER A 68 9.04 10.95 7.70
CA SER A 68 9.97 10.26 6.80
C SER A 68 10.43 8.89 7.33
N VAL A 69 9.50 8.09 7.84
CA VAL A 69 9.84 6.75 8.34
C VAL A 69 9.96 5.72 7.23
N ASP A 70 10.73 4.66 7.49
CA ASP A 70 10.94 3.57 6.54
C ASP A 70 9.82 2.52 6.58
N ALA A 71 9.20 2.32 7.75
CA ALA A 71 8.16 1.30 7.95
C ALA A 71 7.03 1.72 8.89
N MET A 72 5.89 1.05 8.71
CA MET A 72 4.76 1.09 9.63
C MET A 72 4.57 -0.29 10.26
N VAL A 73 4.47 -0.35 11.59
CA VAL A 73 4.27 -1.60 12.33
C VAL A 73 2.88 -1.63 12.97
N VAL A 74 2.12 -2.69 12.71
CA VAL A 74 0.76 -2.89 13.21
C VAL A 74 0.61 -4.24 13.89
N TYR A 75 -0.39 -4.39 14.75
CA TYR A 75 -0.59 -5.67 15.44
C TYR A 75 -1.04 -6.76 14.46
N ASP A 76 -2.06 -6.48 13.65
CA ASP A 76 -2.63 -7.38 12.66
C ASP A 76 -3.09 -6.60 11.41
N LEU A 77 -3.49 -7.32 10.36
CA LEU A 77 -4.02 -6.68 9.14
C LEU A 77 -5.34 -5.95 9.37
N GLU A 78 -6.14 -6.34 10.37
CA GLU A 78 -7.38 -5.66 10.69
C GLU A 78 -7.13 -4.20 11.09
N THR A 79 -5.99 -3.93 11.74
CA THR A 79 -5.53 -2.58 12.07
C THR A 79 -5.44 -1.68 10.82
N VAL A 80 -5.08 -2.21 9.66
CA VAL A 80 -5.05 -1.48 8.37
C VAL A 80 -6.29 -1.76 7.50
N GLY A 81 -7.38 -2.22 8.12
CA GLY A 81 -8.64 -2.52 7.44
C GLY A 81 -8.54 -3.68 6.44
N ASN A 82 -7.59 -4.60 6.64
CA ASN A 82 -7.24 -5.68 5.71
C ASN A 82 -6.83 -5.17 4.32
N THR A 83 -6.27 -3.95 4.26
CA THR A 83 -5.79 -3.32 3.00
C THR A 83 -4.28 -3.02 3.05
N PRO A 84 -3.40 -4.03 3.17
CA PRO A 84 -1.95 -3.81 3.29
C PRO A 84 -1.37 -3.03 2.11
N SER A 85 -1.91 -3.24 0.90
CA SER A 85 -1.50 -2.52 -0.32
C SER A 85 -1.55 -1.01 -0.20
N ARG A 86 -2.43 -0.47 0.65
CA ARG A 86 -2.55 0.97 0.89
C ARG A 86 -1.36 1.55 1.65
N VAL A 87 -0.76 0.76 2.54
CA VAL A 87 0.45 1.15 3.27
C VAL A 87 1.68 0.88 2.41
N CYS A 88 1.73 -0.30 1.79
CA CYS A 88 2.81 -0.76 0.91
C CYS A 88 2.95 0.06 -0.39
N GLU A 89 2.09 1.03 -0.65
CA GLU A 89 2.31 2.03 -1.70
C GLU A 89 3.51 2.92 -1.37
N ILE A 90 3.79 3.16 -0.07
CA ILE A 90 4.77 4.16 0.36
C ILE A 90 5.74 3.59 1.41
N PHE A 91 5.29 2.70 2.30
CA PHE A 91 6.07 2.20 3.43
C PHE A 91 6.06 0.68 3.47
N ASP A 92 7.13 0.08 3.97
CA ASP A 92 7.07 -1.31 4.41
C ASP A 92 6.02 -1.42 5.51
N LEU A 93 5.23 -2.49 5.48
CA LEU A 93 4.26 -2.80 6.52
C LEU A 93 4.69 -4.06 7.26
N GLU A 94 4.83 -3.96 8.57
CA GLU A 94 5.12 -5.09 9.45
C GLU A 94 3.90 -5.42 10.29
N THR A 95 3.56 -6.70 10.38
CA THR A 95 2.46 -7.21 11.21
C THR A 95 3.03 -8.06 12.34
N VAL A 96 2.45 -8.00 13.54
CA VAL A 96 2.87 -8.82 14.69
C VAL A 96 2.19 -10.19 14.69
N CYS A 97 0.92 -10.24 14.31
CA CYS A 97 0.07 -11.42 14.36
C CYS A 97 -0.81 -11.53 13.10
N PRO A 98 -0.52 -12.50 12.20
CA PRO A 98 0.72 -13.28 12.15
C PRO A 98 1.94 -12.36 11.88
N PRO A 99 3.16 -12.75 12.30
CA PRO A 99 4.35 -11.99 11.96
C PRO A 99 4.60 -12.07 10.45
N THR A 100 4.48 -10.95 9.75
CA THR A 100 4.64 -10.90 8.29
C THR A 100 5.12 -9.52 7.86
N THR A 101 6.13 -9.52 6.98
CA THR A 101 6.66 -8.35 6.30
C THR A 101 6.00 -8.18 4.94
N TRP A 102 5.46 -6.99 4.70
CA TRP A 102 4.82 -6.57 3.46
C TRP A 102 5.66 -5.45 2.87
N ALA A 103 6.62 -5.80 2.01
CA ALA A 103 7.52 -4.84 1.41
C ALA A 103 6.74 -3.80 0.58
N ALA A 104 7.16 -2.55 0.68
CA ALA A 104 6.69 -1.49 -0.19
C ALA A 104 6.93 -1.89 -1.65
N ALA A 105 5.99 -1.54 -2.53
CA ALA A 105 6.26 -1.63 -3.95
C ALA A 105 7.46 -0.73 -4.24
N ALA A 106 8.56 -1.31 -4.73
CA ALA A 106 9.78 -0.59 -5.05
C ALA A 106 9.45 0.57 -6.00
N SER A 107 9.32 1.76 -5.42
CA SER A 107 9.33 2.98 -6.19
C SER A 107 10.79 3.22 -6.51
N GLY A 108 11.17 3.02 -7.78
CA GLY A 108 12.46 3.49 -8.29
C GLY A 108 12.69 4.96 -7.90
N PRO A 109 13.94 5.46 -8.00
CA PRO A 109 14.35 6.74 -7.43
C PRO A 109 13.30 7.82 -7.69
N VAL A 110 12.71 8.30 -6.59
CA VAL A 110 11.61 9.28 -6.60
C VAL A 110 12.14 10.56 -7.23
N ASP A 111 11.81 10.78 -8.50
CA ASP A 111 11.96 12.09 -9.10
C ASP A 111 11.07 13.05 -8.30
N VAL A 112 11.66 14.10 -7.74
CA VAL A 112 10.98 15.13 -6.93
C VAL A 112 9.78 15.73 -7.68
N ALA A 113 9.76 15.64 -9.01
CA ALA A 113 8.61 15.99 -9.85
C ALA A 113 7.35 15.10 -9.64
N HIS A 114 7.47 13.96 -8.96
CA HIS A 114 6.45 12.93 -8.76
C HIS A 114 5.95 12.81 -7.31
N VAL A 115 6.49 13.59 -6.37
CA VAL A 115 6.06 13.61 -4.97
C VAL A 115 4.63 14.16 -4.85
N HIS A 116 3.83 13.60 -3.93
CA HIS A 116 2.46 14.03 -3.65
C HIS A 116 2.40 15.56 -3.47
N PRO A 117 1.41 16.28 -4.05
CA PRO A 117 1.32 17.72 -3.89
C PRO A 117 1.08 18.07 -2.41
N GLU A 118 1.97 18.87 -1.82
CA GLU A 118 1.81 19.36 -0.43
C GLU A 118 0.68 20.39 -0.28
N GLN A 119 0.29 21.03 -1.39
CA GLN A 119 -0.82 21.98 -1.42
C GLN A 119 -2.16 21.28 -1.71
N PRO A 120 -3.27 21.72 -1.08
CA PRO A 120 -4.60 21.20 -1.37
C PRO A 120 -4.91 21.28 -2.87
N LEU A 121 -5.32 20.15 -3.44
CA LEU A 121 -5.67 20.07 -4.86
C LEU A 121 -6.89 20.94 -5.18
N THR A 122 -6.79 21.67 -6.29
CA THR A 122 -7.93 22.36 -6.93
C THR A 122 -8.30 21.63 -8.20
N VAL A 123 -9.49 21.89 -8.76
CA VAL A 123 -9.88 21.31 -10.06
C VAL A 123 -8.88 21.70 -11.17
N GLY A 124 -8.36 22.93 -11.12
CA GLY A 124 -7.36 23.43 -12.07
C GLY A 124 -6.03 22.69 -11.96
N SER A 125 -5.46 22.62 -10.75
CA SER A 125 -4.18 21.95 -10.53
C SER A 125 -4.26 20.44 -10.76
N ALA A 126 -5.37 19.79 -10.39
CA ALA A 126 -5.58 18.38 -10.69
C ALA A 126 -5.66 18.08 -12.20
N ARG A 127 -6.33 18.94 -12.98
CA ARG A 127 -6.35 18.83 -14.45
C ARG A 127 -4.95 19.01 -15.05
N GLN A 128 -4.21 20.00 -14.57
CA GLN A 128 -2.85 20.25 -15.01
C GLN A 128 -1.93 19.06 -14.71
N ILE A 129 -2.03 18.46 -13.52
CA ILE A 129 -1.30 17.23 -13.16
C ILE A 129 -1.64 16.09 -14.14
N MET A 130 -2.93 15.86 -14.42
CA MET A 130 -3.35 14.82 -15.37
C MET A 130 -2.80 15.05 -16.78
N GLN A 131 -2.64 16.31 -17.20
CA GLN A 131 -2.06 16.69 -18.50
C GLN A 131 -0.53 16.54 -18.51
N GLN A 132 0.16 17.07 -17.50
CA GLN A 132 1.62 17.03 -17.41
C GLN A 132 2.15 15.59 -17.27
N HIS A 133 1.43 14.75 -16.53
CA HIS A 133 1.79 13.36 -16.29
C HIS A 133 1.04 12.38 -17.20
N LEU A 134 0.61 12.81 -18.40
CA LEU A 134 -0.10 11.96 -19.35
C LEU A 134 0.70 10.70 -19.69
N LYS A 135 2.02 10.85 -19.91
CA LYS A 135 2.96 9.76 -20.25
C LYS A 135 3.42 8.93 -19.05
N CYS A 136 3.21 9.40 -17.83
CA CYS A 136 3.63 8.65 -16.64
C CYS A 136 2.73 7.43 -16.44
N HIS A 137 3.35 6.32 -16.02
CA HIS A 137 2.60 5.15 -15.58
C HIS A 137 1.83 5.48 -14.28
N ALA A 138 0.61 4.96 -14.14
CA ALA A 138 -0.26 5.35 -13.03
C ALA A 138 0.28 4.93 -11.66
N ILE A 139 1.06 3.84 -11.61
CA ILE A 139 1.67 3.30 -10.39
C ILE A 139 2.96 4.06 -10.02
N GLU A 140 3.67 4.61 -11.01
CA GLU A 140 4.96 5.28 -10.81
C GLU A 140 4.82 6.80 -10.63
N CYS A 141 3.59 7.32 -10.63
CA CYS A 141 3.33 8.75 -10.50
C CYS A 141 2.26 8.99 -9.44
N PRO A 142 2.65 9.11 -8.15
CA PRO A 142 1.73 9.35 -7.03
C PRO A 142 0.78 10.54 -7.25
N ARG A 143 1.24 11.54 -8.01
CA ARG A 143 0.43 12.71 -8.39
C ARG A 143 -0.79 12.37 -9.23
N LYS A 144 -0.70 11.35 -10.10
CA LYS A 144 -1.76 11.00 -11.05
C LYS A 144 -2.95 10.30 -10.37
N PRO A 145 -2.77 9.28 -9.48
CA PRO A 145 -3.84 8.76 -8.63
C PRO A 145 -4.46 9.83 -7.73
N SER A 146 -3.64 10.71 -7.16
CA SER A 146 -4.10 11.79 -6.27
C SER A 146 -5.01 12.78 -7.01
N ALA A 147 -4.58 13.26 -8.18
CA ALA A 147 -5.37 14.13 -9.04
C ALA A 147 -6.62 13.44 -9.59
N TYR A 148 -6.52 12.17 -10.00
CA TYR A 148 -7.64 11.38 -10.47
C TYR A 148 -8.72 11.22 -9.38
N SER A 149 -8.32 10.79 -8.18
CA SER A 149 -9.23 10.59 -7.05
C SER A 149 -9.92 11.90 -6.64
N PHE A 150 -9.17 13.02 -6.63
CA PHE A 150 -9.76 14.34 -6.41
C PHE A 150 -10.80 14.70 -7.48
N LEU A 151 -10.50 14.49 -8.77
CA LEU A 151 -11.40 14.82 -9.87
C LEU A 151 -12.66 13.95 -9.89
N VAL A 152 -12.56 12.68 -9.48
CA VAL A 152 -13.72 11.80 -9.27
C VAL A 152 -14.60 12.34 -8.15
N ARG A 153 -14.01 12.64 -6.98
CA ARG A 153 -14.74 13.22 -5.84
C ARG A 153 -15.39 14.57 -6.17
N ALA A 154 -14.72 15.39 -6.98
CA ALA A 154 -15.24 16.67 -7.45
C ALA A 154 -16.28 16.54 -8.60
N GLY A 155 -16.66 15.32 -8.98
CA GLY A 155 -17.64 15.05 -10.04
C GLY A 155 -17.19 15.47 -11.43
N LYS A 156 -15.87 15.58 -11.67
CA LYS A 156 -15.29 15.97 -12.96
C LYS A 156 -14.86 14.79 -13.82
N ILE A 157 -14.72 13.61 -13.23
CA ILE A 157 -14.45 12.35 -13.92
C ILE A 157 -15.44 11.32 -13.40
N VAL A 158 -16.08 10.59 -14.32
CA VAL A 158 -16.84 9.39 -13.99
C VAL A 158 -15.89 8.20 -14.16
N PRO A 159 -15.60 7.43 -13.08
CA PRO A 159 -14.78 6.25 -13.20
C PRO A 159 -15.39 5.26 -14.20
N PRO A 160 -14.58 4.63 -15.04
CA PRO A 160 -15.07 3.54 -15.89
C PRO A 160 -15.57 2.38 -15.02
N VAL A 161 -16.75 1.87 -15.35
CA VAL A 161 -17.38 0.72 -14.67
C VAL A 161 -16.72 -0.62 -15.04
N ASP A 162 -16.19 -0.71 -16.26
CA ASP A 162 -15.48 -1.89 -16.75
C ASP A 162 -14.04 -1.91 -16.24
N THR A 163 -13.53 -3.11 -15.94
CA THR A 163 -12.14 -3.31 -15.55
C THR A 163 -11.17 -2.93 -16.67
N PRO A 164 -9.89 -2.61 -16.37
CA PRO A 164 -8.88 -2.36 -17.40
C PRO A 164 -8.76 -3.47 -18.45
N ARG A 165 -8.94 -4.73 -18.03
CA ARG A 165 -8.92 -5.92 -18.90
C ARG A 165 -10.12 -5.96 -19.85
N GLU A 166 -11.33 -5.77 -19.33
CA GLU A 166 -12.56 -5.73 -20.14
C GLU A 166 -12.52 -4.59 -21.16
N ARG A 167 -12.05 -3.40 -20.76
CA ARG A 167 -11.87 -2.27 -21.69
C ARG A 167 -10.85 -2.56 -22.78
N ALA A 168 -9.77 -3.25 -22.46
CA ALA A 168 -8.76 -3.64 -23.46
C ALA A 168 -9.36 -4.64 -24.46
N ALA A 169 -10.05 -5.68 -23.96
CA ALA A 169 -10.73 -6.67 -24.79
C ALA A 169 -11.80 -6.05 -25.70
N ALA A 170 -12.66 -5.17 -25.16
CA ALA A 170 -13.68 -4.45 -25.92
C ALA A 170 -13.09 -3.56 -27.03
N ARG A 171 -11.85 -3.11 -26.86
CA ARG A 171 -11.11 -2.30 -27.85
C ARG A 171 -10.24 -3.12 -28.79
N GLY A 172 -10.19 -4.44 -28.63
CA GLY A 172 -9.28 -5.30 -29.38
C GLY A 172 -7.80 -5.01 -29.11
N ILE A 173 -7.48 -4.44 -27.94
CA ILE A 173 -6.11 -4.10 -27.55
C ILE A 173 -5.60 -5.19 -26.63
N ALA A 174 -4.37 -5.66 -26.88
CA ALA A 174 -3.71 -6.61 -25.99
C ALA A 174 -3.52 -5.99 -24.59
N PHE A 175 -4.13 -6.60 -23.58
CA PHE A 175 -3.90 -6.25 -22.19
C PHE A 175 -2.52 -6.78 -21.78
N ARG A 176 -1.52 -5.88 -21.68
CA ARG A 176 -0.21 -6.25 -21.13
C ARG A 176 -0.27 -6.18 -19.60
N PRO A 177 -0.01 -7.30 -18.89
CA PRO A 177 0.25 -7.26 -17.46
C PRO A 177 1.48 -6.38 -17.15
N ARG A 178 1.60 -5.98 -15.88
CA ARG A 178 2.67 -5.12 -15.36
C ARG A 178 4.07 -5.74 -15.64
N PRO A 179 5.11 -4.94 -15.94
CA PRO A 179 6.49 -5.44 -16.13
C PRO A 179 7.10 -6.09 -14.87
N ASP A 180 6.63 -5.70 -13.69
CA ASP A 180 7.06 -6.24 -12.38
C ASP A 180 6.59 -7.69 -12.12
N SER A 181 5.91 -8.29 -13.10
CA SER A 181 5.60 -9.73 -13.13
C SER A 181 6.65 -10.54 -13.89
N ASP A 182 7.81 -9.95 -14.23
CA ASP A 182 9.00 -10.67 -14.71
C ASP A 182 9.68 -11.47 -13.58
N VAL A 183 8.91 -12.02 -12.62
CA VAL A 183 9.36 -13.23 -11.95
C VAL A 183 9.32 -14.30 -13.04
N PRO A 184 10.45 -14.87 -13.48
CA PRO A 184 10.41 -16.00 -14.37
C PRO A 184 9.49 -17.02 -13.71
N LEU A 185 8.45 -17.48 -14.41
CA LEU A 185 7.73 -18.66 -13.95
C LEU A 185 8.81 -19.70 -13.62
N PRO A 186 8.82 -20.28 -12.40
CA PRO A 186 9.86 -21.23 -12.06
C PRO A 186 9.88 -22.28 -13.17
N GLU A 187 11.04 -22.55 -13.77
CA GLU A 187 11.18 -23.51 -14.89
C GLU A 187 10.56 -24.89 -14.59
N VAL A 188 10.30 -25.15 -13.30
CA VAL A 188 9.78 -26.38 -12.73
C VAL A 188 8.24 -26.42 -12.67
N VAL A 189 7.53 -25.31 -12.91
CA VAL A 189 6.06 -25.30 -12.91
C VAL A 189 5.56 -25.52 -14.34
N ASP A 190 5.25 -26.77 -14.66
CA ASP A 190 4.58 -27.09 -15.92
C ASP A 190 3.10 -26.66 -15.89
N LEU A 191 2.51 -26.60 -17.09
CA LEU A 191 1.10 -26.25 -17.27
C LEU A 191 0.16 -27.24 -16.56
N GLU A 192 0.57 -28.50 -16.45
CA GLU A 192 -0.23 -29.57 -15.85
C GLU A 192 -0.40 -29.35 -14.34
N THR A 193 0.68 -28.99 -13.66
CA THR A 193 0.71 -28.62 -12.24
C THR A 193 -0.15 -27.39 -11.97
N LEU A 194 -0.12 -26.39 -12.86
CA LEU A 194 -0.98 -25.21 -12.73
C LEU A 194 -2.47 -25.58 -12.86
N LEU A 195 -2.80 -26.45 -13.82
CA LEU A 195 -4.18 -26.90 -14.04
C LEU A 195 -4.68 -27.75 -12.87
N ASP A 196 -3.85 -28.61 -12.29
CA ASP A 196 -4.18 -29.42 -11.12
C ASP A 196 -4.46 -28.55 -9.88
N VAL A 197 -3.65 -27.51 -9.64
CA VAL A 197 -3.90 -26.55 -8.56
C VAL A 197 -5.22 -25.82 -8.78
N LEU A 198 -5.47 -25.33 -10.00
CA LEU A 198 -6.72 -24.65 -10.32
C LEU A 198 -7.94 -25.58 -10.18
N ALA A 199 -7.82 -26.84 -10.59
CA ALA A 199 -8.84 -27.86 -10.40
C ALA A 199 -9.12 -28.08 -8.90
N GLY A 200 -8.08 -28.33 -8.10
CA GLY A 200 -8.20 -28.51 -6.65
C GLY A 200 -8.83 -27.32 -5.92
N LEU A 201 -8.59 -26.09 -6.39
CA LEU A 201 -9.22 -24.88 -5.85
C LEU A 201 -10.69 -24.75 -6.25
N THR A 202 -11.08 -25.23 -7.44
CA THR A 202 -12.50 -25.28 -7.84
C THR A 202 -13.27 -26.39 -7.12
N GLU A 203 -12.60 -27.48 -6.76
CA GLU A 203 -13.15 -28.57 -5.95
C GLU A 203 -13.29 -28.19 -4.47
N HIS A 204 -12.45 -27.27 -3.96
CA HIS A 204 -12.59 -26.65 -2.64
C HIS A 204 -13.61 -25.50 -2.61
N SER A 205 -14.71 -25.62 -3.35
CA SER A 205 -15.87 -24.76 -3.08
C SER A 205 -16.48 -25.19 -1.75
N PRO A 206 -16.51 -24.36 -0.69
CA PRO A 206 -17.15 -24.72 0.56
C PRO A 206 -18.66 -24.65 0.35
N ILE A 207 -19.23 -25.70 -0.24
CA ILE A 207 -20.67 -25.90 -0.24
C ILE A 207 -21.05 -26.40 1.16
N GLY A 208 -21.44 -25.44 1.99
CA GLY A 208 -22.69 -25.47 2.75
C GLY A 208 -23.02 -26.69 3.63
N ASN A 209 -23.06 -26.40 4.93
CA ASN A 209 -24.03 -26.84 5.94
C ASN A 209 -24.25 -28.35 6.17
N ARG A 210 -23.97 -28.80 7.40
CA ARG A 210 -25.02 -28.96 8.44
C ARG A 210 -24.42 -29.00 9.84
#